data_AF-A0A8E2ELB1-F1
#
_entry.id   AF-A0A8E2ELB1-F1
#
_cell.length_a   1.000
_cell.length_b   1.000
_cell.length_c   1.000
_cell.angle_alpha   90.00
_cell.angle_beta   90.00
_cell.angle_gamma   90.00
#
_symmetry.space_group_name_H-M   'P 1'
#
loop_
_entity.id
_entity.type
_entity.pdbx_description
1 polymer ?
#
loop_
_entity_poly.entity_id
_entity_poly.type
_entity_poly.pdbx_seq_one_letter_code
_entity_poly.pdbx_strand_id
1 'polypeptide(L)'
;MLQAVECKTNNDIALRFKDNAAFSYAVQTWDWVNRNDNYTFVLITNNDGCVTSGDRKPFVVSHLTYDASDYTINMDAQARNWTDIAHTYSLSIRHGPPIPSFRLVRRADVSLNLASDFSGNLLQESVYGVDMSVDCTNCGTSGSLRVDFDISVSWFSLDSASITIQPRSVEAFLEIQLSASGAQSTPYGWEKTLISIPIEGFDIPDIITLGGFLDVAAGYSLSKWSGNAVATMGATMKLSDSAIVEVDLVNSGNNRFSGWSPVFNVIPIEVNAKVGGNAEVFVQPAVMLAAEALGK
;
A
#
# COMPACT_ATOMS: atom_id res chain seq x y z
N MET A 1 38.01 9.31 -7.41
CA MET A 1 36.53 9.17 -7.20
C MET A 1 35.95 8.16 -8.19
N LEU A 2 34.76 7.59 -7.96
CA LEU A 2 34.08 6.73 -8.93
C LEU A 2 33.65 7.54 -10.17
N GLN A 3 33.83 6.98 -11.37
CA GLN A 3 33.46 7.57 -12.64
C GLN A 3 32.20 6.94 -13.22
N ALA A 4 32.15 5.60 -13.25
CA ALA A 4 31.06 4.85 -13.85
C ALA A 4 30.86 3.51 -13.13
N VAL A 5 29.63 3.02 -13.21
CA VAL A 5 29.22 1.68 -12.79
C VAL A 5 28.62 1.01 -14.01
N GLU A 6 29.12 -0.16 -14.35
CA GLU A 6 28.62 -0.97 -15.47
C GLU A 6 28.18 -2.32 -14.95
N CYS A 7 26.92 -2.65 -15.19
CA CYS A 7 26.30 -3.91 -14.75
C CYS A 7 26.21 -4.82 -15.98
N LYS A 8 26.96 -5.93 -15.96
CA LYS A 8 27.04 -6.86 -17.09
C LYS A 8 25.98 -7.95 -16.97
N THR A 9 25.66 -8.59 -18.09
CA THR A 9 24.59 -9.61 -18.21
C THR A 9 24.79 -10.85 -17.34
N ASN A 10 25.99 -11.10 -16.81
CA ASN A 10 26.30 -12.25 -15.96
C ASN A 10 26.27 -11.91 -14.45
N ASN A 11 25.63 -10.79 -14.08
CA ASN A 11 25.70 -10.19 -12.75
C ASN A 11 27.07 -9.60 -12.36
N ASP A 12 28.08 -9.67 -13.21
CA ASP A 12 29.34 -8.97 -12.95
C ASP A 12 29.14 -7.45 -12.91
N ILE A 13 29.72 -6.80 -11.90
CA ILE A 13 29.68 -5.35 -11.75
C ILE A 13 31.09 -4.81 -12.00
N ALA A 14 31.23 -3.83 -12.88
CA ALA A 14 32.48 -3.11 -13.10
C ALA A 14 32.39 -1.69 -12.55
N LEU A 15 33.39 -1.33 -11.74
CA LEU A 15 33.56 0.01 -11.19
C LEU A 15 34.77 0.67 -11.84
N ARG A 16 34.54 1.76 -12.59
CA ARG A 16 35.62 2.56 -13.18
C ARG A 16 35.87 3.81 -12.37
N PHE A 17 37.13 4.11 -12.10
CA PHE A 17 37.55 5.23 -11.27
C PHE A 17 38.15 6.36 -12.11
N LYS A 18 37.93 7.60 -11.70
CA LYS A 18 38.42 8.80 -12.41
C LYS A 18 39.94 8.94 -12.41
N ASP A 19 40.61 8.36 -11.43
CA ASP A 19 42.01 8.60 -11.14
C ASP A 19 42.66 7.40 -10.44
N ASN A 20 43.97 7.25 -10.63
CA ASN A 20 44.75 6.15 -10.08
C ASN A 20 44.74 6.11 -8.54
N ALA A 21 44.65 7.28 -7.88
CA ALA A 21 44.67 7.34 -6.42
C ALA A 21 43.44 6.64 -5.82
N ALA A 22 42.25 6.93 -6.35
CA ALA A 22 41.02 6.29 -5.91
C ALA A 22 40.94 4.81 -6.31
N PHE A 23 41.41 4.46 -7.50
CA PHE A 23 41.53 3.06 -7.92
C PHE A 23 42.44 2.28 -6.98
N SER A 24 43.66 2.77 -6.75
CA SER A 24 44.64 2.12 -5.87
C SER A 24 44.12 1.99 -4.44
N TYR A 25 43.40 2.99 -3.93
CA TYR A 25 42.76 2.91 -2.61
C TYR A 25 41.68 1.82 -2.56
N ALA A 26 40.81 1.73 -3.58
CA ALA A 26 39.77 0.71 -3.65
C ALA A 26 40.38 -0.69 -3.72
N VAL A 27 41.41 -0.89 -4.55
CA VAL A 27 42.17 -2.16 -4.63
C VAL A 27 42.70 -2.53 -3.24
N GLN A 28 43.44 -1.65 -2.56
CA GLN A 28 43.99 -1.94 -1.23
C GLN A 28 42.91 -2.26 -0.18
N THR A 29 41.74 -1.65 -0.30
CA THR A 29 40.64 -1.81 0.65
C THR A 29 39.88 -3.12 0.44
N TRP A 30 39.75 -3.61 -0.79
CA TRP A 30 38.90 -4.75 -1.12
C TRP A 30 39.65 -6.02 -1.55
N ASP A 31 40.97 -5.93 -1.77
CA ASP A 31 41.78 -7.08 -2.20
C ASP A 31 41.80 -8.26 -1.23
N TRP A 32 41.42 -8.04 0.03
CA TRP A 32 41.25 -9.14 0.98
C TRP A 32 40.27 -10.21 0.49
N VAL A 33 39.28 -9.86 -0.34
CA VAL A 33 38.28 -10.80 -0.91
C VAL A 33 38.96 -11.89 -1.73
N ASN A 34 40.00 -11.56 -2.49
CA ASN A 34 40.71 -12.51 -3.33
C ASN A 34 41.65 -13.45 -2.56
N ARG A 35 41.83 -13.25 -1.24
CA ARG A 35 42.78 -14.03 -0.44
C ARG A 35 42.23 -15.39 -0.01
N ASN A 36 40.92 -15.61 -0.13
CA ASN A 36 40.28 -16.88 0.19
C ASN A 36 38.92 -16.98 -0.51
N ASP A 37 38.58 -18.14 -1.05
CA ASP A 37 37.30 -18.36 -1.75
C ASP A 37 36.06 -18.18 -0.84
N ASN A 38 36.23 -18.22 0.49
CA ASN A 38 35.15 -17.97 1.45
C ASN A 38 34.99 -16.49 1.81
N TYR A 39 35.91 -15.62 1.39
CA TYR A 39 35.83 -14.19 1.70
C TYR A 39 34.89 -13.50 0.73
N THR A 40 33.84 -12.90 1.28
CA THR A 40 32.82 -12.20 0.50
C THR A 40 32.42 -10.92 1.20
N PHE A 41 31.89 -9.95 0.44
CA PHE A 41 31.22 -8.79 1.00
C PHE A 41 29.91 -8.50 0.25
N VAL A 42 29.04 -7.72 0.88
CA VAL A 42 27.77 -7.31 0.27
C VAL A 42 27.91 -5.91 -0.32
N LEU A 43 27.65 -5.80 -1.62
CA LEU A 43 27.49 -4.53 -2.33
C LEU A 43 25.99 -4.23 -2.48
N ILE A 44 25.55 -3.04 -2.06
CA ILE A 44 24.15 -2.61 -2.20
C ILE A 44 24.11 -1.49 -3.23
N THR A 45 23.30 -1.65 -4.28
CA THR A 45 23.17 -0.65 -5.33
C THR A 45 21.75 -0.58 -5.88
N ASN A 46 21.41 0.59 -6.41
CA ASN A 46 20.21 0.83 -7.22
C ASN A 46 20.56 1.39 -8.61
N ASN A 47 21.80 1.20 -9.06
CA ASN A 47 22.29 1.74 -10.32
C ASN A 47 21.51 1.14 -11.51
N ASP A 48 21.13 2.01 -12.45
CA ASP A 48 20.44 1.60 -13.68
C ASP A 48 21.28 0.53 -14.42
N GLY A 49 20.62 -0.54 -14.85
CA GLY A 49 21.25 -1.70 -15.47
C GLY A 49 21.64 -2.83 -14.51
N CYS A 50 21.80 -2.55 -13.20
CA CYS A 50 21.96 -3.60 -12.17
C CYS A 50 20.60 -4.07 -11.64
N VAL A 51 19.62 -3.17 -11.64
CA VAL A 51 18.26 -3.40 -11.13
C VAL A 51 17.24 -2.78 -12.09
N THR A 52 16.09 -3.44 -12.26
CA THR A 52 15.03 -3.00 -13.18
C THR A 52 14.02 -2.05 -12.55
N SER A 53 13.87 -2.06 -11.22
CA SER A 53 12.82 -1.32 -10.50
C SER A 53 13.30 -0.04 -9.78
N GLY A 54 14.59 0.31 -9.89
CA GLY A 54 15.18 1.44 -9.13
C GLY A 54 15.33 1.18 -7.63
N ASP A 55 14.90 0.00 -7.16
CA ASP A 55 15.05 -0.45 -5.78
C ASP A 55 16.50 -0.83 -5.48
N ARG A 56 16.91 -0.70 -4.21
CA ARG A 56 18.22 -1.18 -3.77
C ARG A 56 18.21 -2.71 -3.67
N LYS A 57 19.10 -3.36 -4.42
CA LYS A 57 19.34 -4.80 -4.29
C LYS A 57 20.75 -5.11 -3.78
N PRO A 58 20.90 -6.16 -2.95
CA PRO A 58 22.19 -6.63 -2.50
C PRO A 58 22.81 -7.60 -3.51
N PHE A 59 24.13 -7.52 -3.63
CA PHE A 59 24.97 -8.40 -4.42
C PHE A 59 26.07 -8.95 -3.52
N VAL A 60 26.28 -10.26 -3.52
CA VAL A 60 27.40 -10.90 -2.83
C VAL A 60 28.58 -10.94 -3.78
N VAL A 61 29.66 -10.25 -3.42
CA VAL A 61 30.90 -10.21 -4.19
C VAL A 61 31.87 -11.22 -3.63
N SER A 62 32.33 -12.15 -4.47
CA SER A 62 33.25 -13.24 -4.10
C SER A 62 34.63 -13.13 -4.74
N HIS A 63 34.76 -12.35 -5.81
CA HIS A 63 36.04 -12.20 -6.50
C HIS A 63 36.16 -10.84 -7.19
N LEU A 64 37.40 -10.32 -7.26
CA LEU A 64 37.72 -9.04 -7.88
C LEU A 64 38.88 -9.22 -8.88
N THR A 65 38.74 -8.64 -10.06
CA THR A 65 39.84 -8.51 -11.02
C THR A 65 40.10 -7.04 -11.32
N TYR A 66 41.38 -6.69 -11.49
CA TYR A 66 41.81 -5.31 -11.59
C TYR A 66 42.43 -5.01 -12.95
N ASP A 67 41.93 -3.97 -13.60
CA ASP A 67 42.53 -3.38 -14.78
C ASP A 67 43.12 -2.01 -14.43
N ALA A 68 44.42 -1.99 -14.20
CA ALA A 68 45.14 -0.76 -13.87
C ALA A 68 45.29 0.21 -15.05
N SER A 69 45.07 -0.24 -16.28
CA SER A 69 45.21 0.60 -17.48
C SER A 69 43.99 1.51 -17.69
N ASP A 70 42.81 1.03 -17.31
CA ASP A 70 41.54 1.76 -17.38
C ASP A 70 41.00 2.18 -16.00
N TYR A 71 41.75 1.89 -14.93
CA TYR A 71 41.34 2.13 -13.54
C TYR A 71 39.99 1.46 -13.23
N THR A 72 39.81 0.22 -13.66
CA THR A 72 38.56 -0.52 -13.57
C THR A 72 38.71 -1.74 -12.66
N ILE A 73 37.76 -1.93 -11.75
CA ILE A 73 37.63 -3.14 -10.92
C ILE A 73 36.42 -3.91 -11.41
N ASN A 74 36.60 -5.15 -11.87
CA ASN A 74 35.49 -6.05 -12.20
C ASN A 74 35.22 -6.98 -11.01
N MET A 75 33.96 -7.12 -10.65
CA MET A 75 33.49 -7.88 -9.51
C MET A 75 32.61 -9.02 -9.99
N ASP A 76 32.91 -10.25 -9.57
CA ASP A 76 31.94 -11.35 -9.61
C ASP A 76 30.93 -11.11 -8.49
N ALA A 77 29.74 -10.65 -8.86
CA ALA A 77 28.76 -10.08 -7.95
C ALA A 77 27.40 -10.75 -8.17
N GLN A 78 27.04 -11.73 -7.35
CA GLN A 78 25.76 -12.41 -7.53
C GLN A 78 24.63 -11.65 -6.82
N ALA A 79 23.57 -11.30 -7.57
CA ALA A 79 22.37 -10.72 -6.98
C ALA A 79 21.75 -11.71 -5.97
N ARG A 80 21.34 -11.20 -4.80
CA ARG A 80 20.68 -12.00 -3.76
C ARG A 80 19.43 -11.30 -3.26
N ASN A 81 18.56 -12.05 -2.60
CA ASN A 81 17.46 -11.47 -1.86
C ASN A 81 17.95 -11.01 -0.48
N TRP A 82 17.32 -9.99 0.07
CA TRP A 82 17.64 -9.49 1.42
C TRP A 82 17.54 -10.58 2.48
N THR A 83 16.57 -11.49 2.33
CA THR A 83 16.36 -12.65 3.21
C THR A 83 17.53 -13.63 3.23
N ASP A 84 18.33 -13.71 2.15
CA ASP A 84 19.41 -14.68 2.02
C ASP A 84 20.74 -14.18 2.60
N ILE A 85 20.89 -12.85 2.73
CA ILE A 85 22.15 -12.21 3.12
C ILE A 85 22.09 -11.52 4.48
N ALA A 86 20.91 -11.09 4.91
CA ALA A 86 20.74 -10.45 6.20
C ALA A 86 20.56 -11.52 7.28
N HIS A 87 21.68 -12.08 7.75
CA HIS A 87 21.70 -13.08 8.84
C HIS A 87 21.15 -12.54 10.16
N THR A 88 21.38 -11.25 10.42
CA THR A 88 20.92 -10.55 11.62
C THR A 88 20.62 -9.11 11.24
N TYR A 89 19.38 -8.69 11.43
CA TYR A 89 18.95 -7.35 11.08
C TYR A 89 17.77 -6.92 11.95
N SER A 90 17.67 -5.61 12.15
CA SER A 90 16.48 -4.96 12.66
C SER A 90 15.97 -3.99 11.61
N LEU A 91 14.70 -4.09 11.24
CA LEU A 91 14.03 -3.11 10.40
C LEU A 91 12.91 -2.48 11.21
N SER A 92 12.93 -1.15 11.30
CA SER A 92 11.91 -0.37 12.01
C SER A 92 11.39 0.73 11.10
N ILE A 93 10.08 0.73 10.87
CA ILE A 93 9.31 1.81 10.28
C ILE A 93 8.53 2.42 11.45
N ARG A 94 8.97 3.58 11.93
CA ARG A 94 8.32 4.26 13.05
C ARG A 94 8.10 5.72 12.74
N HIS A 95 6.92 6.18 13.11
CA HIS A 95 6.56 7.58 13.13
C HIS A 95 7.02 8.20 14.48
N GLY A 96 7.88 9.21 14.46
CA GLY A 96 8.35 9.86 15.70
C GLY A 96 8.84 11.29 15.45
N PRO A 97 8.86 12.16 16.49
CA PRO A 97 9.51 13.46 16.37
C PRO A 97 10.98 13.24 15.96
N PRO A 98 11.56 14.18 15.18
CA PRO A 98 12.90 14.02 14.63
C PRO A 98 13.89 13.77 15.78
N ILE A 99 14.57 12.62 15.73
CA ILE A 99 15.80 12.43 16.48
C ILE A 99 16.74 13.55 16.03
N PRO A 100 17.35 14.35 16.92
CA PRO A 100 18.25 15.41 16.51
C PRO A 100 19.50 14.77 15.87
N SER A 101 19.47 14.60 14.55
CA SER A 101 20.58 14.06 13.78
C SER A 101 21.22 15.18 12.96
N PHE A 102 22.51 15.43 13.19
CA PHE A 102 23.33 16.40 12.46
C PHE A 102 23.65 15.99 11.00
N ARG A 103 22.90 15.07 10.40
CA ARG A 103 23.07 14.62 9.01
C ARG A 103 21.73 14.26 8.36
N LEU A 104 21.63 14.54 7.06
CA LEU A 104 20.45 14.33 6.22
C LEU A 104 19.97 12.88 6.28
N VAL A 105 18.71 12.67 6.67
CA VAL A 105 17.99 11.40 6.49
C VAL A 105 16.70 11.72 5.75
N ARG A 106 16.54 11.19 4.54
CA ARG A 106 15.23 11.11 3.89
C ARG A 106 14.48 9.95 4.54
N ARG A 107 13.65 10.24 5.55
CA ARG A 107 12.70 9.25 6.07
C ARG A 107 11.47 9.25 5.17
N ALA A 108 11.06 8.08 4.72
CA ALA A 108 9.69 7.92 4.23
C ALA A 108 8.80 7.89 5.48
N ASP A 109 8.00 8.93 5.67
CA ASP A 109 6.86 8.85 6.57
C ASP A 109 5.87 7.92 5.88
N VAL A 110 5.70 6.70 6.40
CA VAL A 110 4.83 5.69 5.78
C VAL A 110 3.43 5.86 6.35
N SER A 111 2.79 6.96 5.96
CA SER A 111 1.35 7.14 6.17
C SER A 111 0.62 6.61 4.95
N LEU A 112 -0.29 5.65 5.15
CA LEU A 112 -1.17 5.21 4.09
C LEU A 112 -2.22 6.30 3.87
N ASN A 113 -2.12 7.07 2.79
CA ASN A 113 -3.14 8.05 2.47
C ASN A 113 -4.40 7.31 2.02
N LEU A 114 -5.50 7.52 2.75
CA LEU A 114 -6.80 6.92 2.39
C LEU A 114 -7.62 7.88 1.52
N ALA A 115 -7.16 9.09 1.24
CA ALA A 115 -7.95 10.07 0.51
C ALA A 115 -8.20 9.64 -0.93
N SER A 116 -9.48 9.54 -1.30
CA SER A 116 -9.93 9.22 -2.65
C SER A 116 -11.25 9.93 -2.94
N ASP A 117 -11.43 10.39 -4.18
CA ASP A 117 -12.70 10.94 -4.68
C ASP A 117 -13.17 10.06 -5.84
N PHE A 118 -14.39 9.56 -5.71
CA PHE A 118 -15.03 8.71 -6.71
C PHE A 118 -16.44 9.22 -7.05
N SER A 119 -16.65 10.53 -6.90
CA SER A 119 -17.87 11.20 -7.31
C SER A 119 -18.09 11.09 -8.82
N GLY A 120 -19.31 10.76 -9.23
CA GLY A 120 -19.66 10.52 -10.62
C GLY A 120 -20.88 9.62 -10.81
N ASN A 121 -21.21 9.35 -12.08
CA ASN A 121 -22.26 8.40 -12.42
C ASN A 121 -21.79 6.96 -12.12
N LEU A 122 -22.49 6.26 -11.23
CA LEU A 122 -22.18 4.88 -10.85
C LEU A 122 -22.95 3.88 -11.73
N LEU A 123 -24.15 4.26 -12.16
CA LEU A 123 -25.03 3.42 -12.97
C LEU A 123 -25.96 4.29 -13.83
N GLN A 124 -26.20 3.82 -15.05
CA GLN A 124 -27.29 4.29 -15.89
C GLN A 124 -27.84 3.12 -16.71
N GLU A 125 -29.09 2.72 -16.44
CA GLU A 125 -29.72 1.56 -17.07
C GLU A 125 -31.22 1.82 -17.36
N SER A 126 -31.75 1.16 -18.39
CA SER A 126 -33.18 1.15 -18.71
C SER A 126 -33.72 -0.27 -18.52
N VAL A 127 -34.57 -0.47 -17.51
CA VAL A 127 -35.09 -1.79 -17.12
C VAL A 127 -36.62 -1.76 -17.14
N TYR A 128 -37.24 -2.67 -17.91
CA TYR A 128 -38.70 -2.80 -18.04
C TYR A 128 -39.45 -1.48 -18.33
N GLY A 129 -38.85 -0.57 -19.10
CA GLY A 129 -39.45 0.73 -19.45
C GLY A 129 -39.29 1.83 -18.39
N VAL A 130 -38.40 1.62 -17.42
CA VAL A 130 -37.96 2.64 -16.46
C VAL A 130 -36.48 2.95 -16.69
N ASP A 131 -36.18 4.23 -16.92
CA ASP A 131 -34.81 4.75 -16.95
C ASP A 131 -34.37 5.06 -15.52
N MET A 132 -33.19 4.56 -15.15
CA MET A 132 -32.65 4.67 -13.81
C MET A 132 -31.22 5.20 -13.86
N SER A 133 -30.89 6.12 -12.96
CA SER A 133 -29.51 6.53 -12.70
C SER A 133 -29.20 6.46 -11.21
N VAL A 134 -27.95 6.11 -10.93
CA VAL A 134 -27.35 6.22 -9.59
C VAL A 134 -26.13 7.12 -9.75
N ASP A 135 -26.23 8.31 -9.19
CA ASP A 135 -25.18 9.30 -9.22
C ASP A 135 -24.61 9.44 -7.82
N CYS A 136 -23.29 9.29 -7.69
CA CYS A 136 -22.57 9.65 -6.48
C CYS A 136 -22.23 11.13 -6.56
N THR A 137 -22.93 11.97 -5.80
CA THR A 137 -22.79 13.44 -5.85
C THR A 137 -21.64 13.93 -5.00
N ASN A 138 -21.32 13.21 -3.92
CA ASN A 138 -20.20 13.47 -3.04
C ASN A 138 -19.83 12.16 -2.36
N CYS A 139 -18.92 11.40 -2.96
CA CYS A 139 -18.41 10.21 -2.32
C CYS A 139 -16.90 10.10 -2.41
N GLY A 140 -16.34 9.69 -1.29
CA GLY A 140 -14.91 9.68 -1.11
C GLY A 140 -14.53 9.05 0.21
N THR A 141 -13.22 8.95 0.38
CA THR A 141 -12.56 8.61 1.62
C THR A 141 -11.59 9.71 1.97
N SER A 142 -11.25 9.83 3.25
CA SER A 142 -10.25 10.77 3.74
C SER A 142 -9.53 10.22 4.96
N GLY A 143 -8.45 10.90 5.36
CA GLY A 143 -7.60 10.49 6.46
C GLY A 143 -6.43 9.62 6.03
N SER A 144 -5.74 9.06 7.02
CA SER A 144 -4.60 8.17 6.79
C SER A 144 -4.52 7.07 7.83
N LEU A 145 -3.82 5.98 7.51
CA LEU A 145 -3.37 5.00 8.49
C LEU A 145 -1.91 5.23 8.80
N ARG A 146 -1.62 5.39 10.08
CA ARG A 146 -0.27 5.35 10.63
C ARG A 146 0.09 3.89 10.83
N VAL A 147 1.11 3.44 10.13
CA VAL A 147 1.63 2.07 10.24
C VAL A 147 3.03 2.12 10.85
N ASP A 148 3.19 1.55 12.03
CA ASP A 148 4.49 1.31 12.64
C ASP A 148 4.80 -0.20 12.50
N PHE A 149 6.00 -0.53 12.00
CA PHE A 149 6.46 -1.90 11.81
C PHE A 149 7.84 -2.07 12.43
N ASP A 150 8.03 -3.15 13.17
CA ASP A 150 9.33 -3.51 13.73
C ASP A 150 9.56 -5.00 13.54
N ILE A 151 10.73 -5.35 13.02
CA ILE A 151 11.18 -6.73 12.90
C ILE A 151 12.63 -6.82 13.36
N SER A 152 12.93 -7.88 14.11
CA SER A 152 14.28 -8.25 14.51
C SER A 152 14.49 -9.72 14.18
N VAL A 153 15.56 -10.00 13.46
CA VAL A 153 16.00 -11.34 13.11
C VAL A 153 17.40 -11.51 13.65
N SER A 154 17.65 -12.59 14.38
CA SER A 154 18.99 -13.04 14.78
C SER A 154 19.23 -14.45 14.29
N TRP A 155 20.40 -14.70 13.70
CA TRP A 155 20.79 -16.01 13.20
C TRP A 155 19.70 -16.69 12.33
N PHE A 156 19.07 -15.94 11.43
CA PHE A 156 17.94 -16.37 10.59
C PHE A 156 16.64 -16.77 11.32
N SER A 157 16.59 -16.62 12.64
CA SER A 157 15.36 -16.78 13.42
C SER A 157 14.72 -15.43 13.72
N LEU A 158 13.40 -15.37 13.63
CA LEU A 158 12.62 -14.19 13.98
C LEU A 158 12.61 -14.04 15.51
N ASP A 159 13.29 -13.02 16.03
CA ASP A 159 13.31 -12.73 17.47
C ASP A 159 12.05 -11.97 17.89
N SER A 160 11.66 -10.99 17.07
CA SER A 160 10.46 -10.18 17.30
C SER A 160 9.93 -9.70 15.96
N ALA A 161 8.61 -9.66 15.80
CA ALA A 161 8.00 -8.88 14.74
C ALA A 161 6.66 -8.33 15.22
N SER A 162 6.48 -7.03 15.07
CA SER A 162 5.27 -6.33 15.47
C SER A 162 4.82 -5.33 14.43
N ILE A 163 3.51 -5.27 14.22
CA ILE A 163 2.83 -4.28 13.37
C ILE A 163 1.84 -3.52 14.26
N THR A 164 1.85 -2.20 14.19
CA THR A 164 0.87 -1.32 14.81
C THR A 164 0.19 -0.46 13.75
N ILE A 165 -1.14 -0.44 13.74
CA ILE A 165 -1.96 0.35 12.81
C ILE A 165 -2.88 1.25 13.62
N GLN A 166 -2.83 2.56 13.33
CA GLN A 166 -3.67 3.57 13.95
C GLN A 166 -4.25 4.52 12.91
N PRO A 167 -5.56 4.77 12.90
CA PRO A 167 -6.17 5.75 12.00
C PRO A 167 -5.88 7.20 12.41
N ARG A 168 -5.94 8.08 11.42
CA ARG A 168 -5.84 9.53 11.55
C ARG A 168 -6.93 10.18 10.72
N SER A 169 -7.97 10.67 11.37
CA SER A 169 -9.12 11.33 10.75
C SER A 169 -9.73 10.48 9.63
N VAL A 170 -9.84 9.16 9.83
CA VAL A 170 -10.33 8.24 8.80
C VAL A 170 -11.84 8.36 8.69
N GLU A 171 -12.29 8.75 7.51
CA GLU A 171 -13.69 8.96 7.19
C GLU A 171 -14.01 8.48 5.78
N ALA A 172 -15.15 7.82 5.62
CA ALA A 172 -15.77 7.57 4.33
C ALA A 172 -17.10 8.31 4.26
N PHE A 173 -17.39 8.91 3.13
CA PHE A 173 -18.63 9.64 2.89
C PHE A 173 -19.23 9.17 1.58
N LEU A 174 -20.55 9.01 1.57
CA LEU A 174 -21.31 8.54 0.43
C LEU A 174 -22.59 9.35 0.35
N GLU A 175 -22.73 10.17 -0.69
CA GLU A 175 -23.98 10.85 -1.04
C GLU A 175 -24.43 10.38 -2.42
N ILE A 176 -25.60 9.75 -2.46
CA ILE A 176 -26.19 9.14 -3.64
C ILE A 176 -27.45 9.89 -4.03
N GLN A 177 -27.57 10.18 -5.32
CA GLN A 177 -28.79 10.59 -5.98
C GLN A 177 -29.29 9.44 -6.87
N LEU A 178 -30.49 8.98 -6.58
CA LEU A 178 -31.22 8.02 -7.40
C LEU A 178 -32.22 8.78 -8.25
N SER A 179 -32.21 8.56 -9.56
CA SER A 179 -33.24 9.06 -10.47
C SER A 179 -33.97 7.89 -11.12
N ALA A 180 -35.29 7.94 -11.16
CA ALA A 180 -36.12 6.95 -11.84
C ALA A 180 -37.23 7.65 -12.65
N SER A 181 -37.40 7.24 -13.91
CA SER A 181 -38.39 7.79 -14.85
C SER A 181 -39.01 6.66 -15.67
N GLY A 182 -40.34 6.51 -15.62
CA GLY A 182 -41.06 5.52 -16.42
C GLY A 182 -42.28 4.93 -15.74
N ALA A 183 -42.82 3.84 -16.29
CA ALA A 183 -43.99 3.14 -15.75
C ALA A 183 -43.73 1.64 -15.64
N GLN A 184 -43.84 1.12 -14.42
CA GLN A 184 -43.59 -0.28 -14.10
C GLN A 184 -44.81 -0.91 -13.41
N SER A 185 -45.29 -2.01 -13.99
CA SER A 185 -46.48 -2.74 -13.50
C SER A 185 -46.15 -3.94 -12.61
N THR A 186 -44.87 -4.31 -12.48
CA THR A 186 -44.37 -5.45 -11.69
C THR A 186 -43.32 -4.99 -10.66
N PRO A 187 -43.37 -5.49 -9.41
CA PRO A 187 -42.34 -5.17 -8.41
C PRO A 187 -40.95 -5.60 -8.87
N TYR A 188 -39.93 -4.82 -8.54
CA TYR A 188 -38.54 -5.10 -8.87
C TYR A 188 -37.63 -4.75 -7.68
N GLY A 189 -36.67 -5.63 -7.42
CA GLY A 189 -35.64 -5.45 -6.41
C GLY A 189 -34.27 -5.62 -7.05
N TRP A 190 -33.35 -4.75 -6.67
CA TRP A 190 -31.98 -4.78 -7.14
C TRP A 190 -31.04 -4.60 -5.96
N GLU A 191 -29.96 -5.38 -5.95
CA GLU A 191 -28.87 -5.28 -5.00
C GLU A 191 -27.57 -5.49 -5.76
N LYS A 192 -26.60 -4.59 -5.59
CA LYS A 192 -25.28 -4.71 -6.19
C LYS A 192 -24.24 -4.04 -5.32
N THR A 193 -23.04 -4.61 -5.29
CA THR A 193 -21.85 -3.86 -4.87
C THR A 193 -21.67 -2.69 -5.84
N LEU A 194 -21.92 -1.48 -5.35
CA LEU A 194 -21.84 -0.26 -6.15
C LEU A 194 -20.39 0.10 -6.44
N ILE A 195 -19.52 -0.10 -5.45
CA ILE A 195 -18.11 0.27 -5.54
C ILE A 195 -17.26 -0.63 -4.66
N SER A 196 -16.07 -0.94 -5.16
CA SER A 196 -14.96 -1.54 -4.42
C SER A 196 -13.76 -0.62 -4.60
N ILE A 197 -13.34 0.03 -3.52
CA ILE A 197 -12.26 1.02 -3.55
C ILE A 197 -11.01 0.33 -3.03
N PRO A 198 -9.98 0.11 -3.88
CA PRO A 198 -8.69 -0.30 -3.39
C PRO A 198 -8.12 0.87 -2.57
N ILE A 199 -7.93 0.64 -1.29
CA ILE A 199 -7.13 1.51 -0.47
C ILE A 199 -5.69 1.25 -0.90
N GLU A 200 -5.07 2.23 -1.57
CA GLU A 200 -3.69 2.14 -2.05
C GLU A 200 -2.83 1.58 -0.92
N GLY A 201 -2.22 0.43 -1.19
CA GLY A 201 -1.46 -0.32 -0.21
C GLY A 201 -0.03 0.17 -0.07
N PHE A 202 0.65 -0.30 0.97
CA PHE A 202 2.09 -0.14 1.12
C PHE A 202 2.76 -1.47 0.79
N ASP A 203 3.71 -1.48 -0.15
CA ASP A 203 4.43 -2.68 -0.54
C ASP A 203 5.94 -2.45 -0.45
N ILE A 204 6.62 -3.28 0.35
CA ILE A 204 8.06 -3.47 0.31
C ILE A 204 8.30 -4.88 -0.23
N PRO A 205 8.83 -4.99 -1.46
CA PRO A 205 9.07 -6.29 -2.10
C PRO A 205 9.80 -7.26 -1.17
N ASP A 206 9.28 -8.49 -1.09
CA ASP A 206 9.78 -9.61 -0.29
C ASP A 206 9.76 -9.40 1.24
N ILE A 207 9.22 -8.28 1.74
CA ILE A 207 9.23 -7.94 3.18
C ILE A 207 7.81 -7.77 3.73
N ILE A 208 7.00 -6.86 3.18
CA ILE A 208 5.65 -6.59 3.70
C ILE A 208 4.75 -5.95 2.63
N THR A 209 3.53 -6.45 2.51
CA THR A 209 2.47 -5.88 1.67
C THR A 209 1.24 -5.63 2.52
N LEU A 210 0.79 -4.38 2.57
CA LEU A 210 -0.41 -3.93 3.29
C LEU A 210 -1.40 -3.38 2.27
N GLY A 211 -2.64 -3.84 2.29
CA GLY A 211 -3.68 -3.35 1.39
C GLY A 211 -5.06 -3.39 2.04
N GLY A 212 -6.01 -2.66 1.49
CA GLY A 212 -7.38 -2.70 1.98
C GLY A 212 -8.39 -2.48 0.87
N PHE A 213 -9.63 -2.84 1.15
CA PHE A 213 -10.77 -2.60 0.28
C PHE A 213 -11.92 -2.01 1.09
N LEU A 214 -12.56 -0.97 0.55
CA LEU A 214 -13.87 -0.52 1.00
C LEU A 214 -14.90 -0.92 -0.06
N ASP A 215 -15.75 -1.87 0.30
CA ASP A 215 -16.89 -2.28 -0.50
C ASP A 215 -18.13 -1.55 0.00
N VAL A 216 -18.90 -0.98 -0.93
CA VAL A 216 -20.22 -0.41 -0.61
C VAL A 216 -21.25 -1.09 -1.48
N ALA A 217 -22.18 -1.79 -0.84
CA ALA A 217 -23.36 -2.33 -1.48
C ALA A 217 -24.53 -1.37 -1.31
N ALA A 218 -25.37 -1.27 -2.32
CA ALA A 218 -26.67 -0.66 -2.19
C ALA A 218 -27.71 -1.51 -2.89
N GLY A 219 -28.93 -1.38 -2.41
CA GLY A 219 -30.07 -2.01 -3.03
C GLY A 219 -31.32 -1.19 -2.84
N TYR A 220 -32.29 -1.41 -3.71
CA TYR A 220 -33.60 -0.81 -3.60
C TYR A 220 -34.68 -1.82 -4.00
N SER A 221 -35.90 -1.60 -3.49
CA SER A 221 -37.09 -2.29 -3.96
C SER A 221 -38.17 -1.27 -4.34
N LEU A 222 -38.76 -1.50 -5.52
CA LEU A 222 -39.86 -0.70 -6.04
C LEU A 222 -41.11 -1.57 -6.18
N SER A 223 -42.23 -1.04 -5.68
CA SER A 223 -43.57 -1.53 -6.00
C SER A 223 -44.04 -1.00 -7.36
N LYS A 224 -45.33 -1.20 -7.72
CA LYS A 224 -45.87 -0.65 -8.98
C LYS A 224 -45.68 0.87 -9.00
N TRP A 225 -45.05 1.37 -10.05
CA TRP A 225 -44.55 2.74 -10.15
C TRP A 225 -44.97 3.37 -11.48
N SER A 226 -45.30 4.66 -11.49
CA SER A 226 -45.44 5.43 -12.72
C SER A 226 -45.19 6.92 -12.46
N GLY A 227 -44.10 7.47 -12.99
CA GLY A 227 -43.76 8.87 -12.83
C GLY A 227 -42.26 9.15 -12.91
N ASN A 228 -41.87 10.30 -12.35
CA ASN A 228 -40.47 10.72 -12.16
C ASN A 228 -40.21 10.88 -10.66
N ALA A 229 -39.16 10.26 -10.15
CA ALA A 229 -38.66 10.45 -8.78
C ALA A 229 -37.18 10.76 -8.82
N VAL A 230 -36.79 11.67 -7.94
CA VAL A 230 -35.40 11.82 -7.52
C VAL A 230 -35.37 11.59 -6.01
N ALA A 231 -34.49 10.71 -5.55
CA ALA A 231 -34.24 10.49 -4.13
C ALA A 231 -32.76 10.76 -3.84
N THR A 232 -32.47 11.52 -2.81
CA THR A 232 -31.11 11.68 -2.30
C THR A 232 -30.97 10.99 -0.97
N MET A 233 -29.83 10.37 -0.72
CA MET A 233 -29.50 9.70 0.54
C MET A 233 -28.00 9.65 0.72
N GLY A 234 -27.56 9.39 1.95
CA GLY A 234 -26.16 9.19 2.16
C GLY A 234 -25.81 8.70 3.55
N ALA A 235 -24.53 8.47 3.75
CA ALA A 235 -23.98 8.15 5.05
C ALA A 235 -22.54 8.66 5.15
N THR A 236 -22.16 9.02 6.37
CA THR A 236 -20.76 9.22 6.74
C THR A 236 -20.38 8.14 7.74
N MET A 237 -19.20 7.56 7.56
CA MET A 237 -18.60 6.56 8.42
C MET A 237 -17.30 7.14 8.96
N LYS A 238 -17.13 7.18 10.28
CA LYS A 238 -15.90 7.65 10.91
C LYS A 238 -15.30 6.57 11.80
N LEU A 239 -14.00 6.40 11.69
CA LEU A 239 -13.23 5.53 12.58
C LEU A 239 -12.56 6.37 13.67
N SER A 240 -12.51 5.86 14.90
CA SER A 240 -11.87 6.60 16.00
C SER A 240 -10.36 6.68 15.82
N ASP A 241 -9.77 7.87 15.96
CA ASP A 241 -8.31 8.07 16.02
C ASP A 241 -7.64 7.33 17.19
N SER A 242 -8.43 6.92 18.19
CA SER A 242 -7.96 6.08 19.30
C SER A 242 -7.97 4.59 18.97
N ALA A 243 -8.46 4.18 17.79
CA ALA A 243 -8.45 2.79 17.39
C ALA A 243 -7.01 2.31 17.22
N ILE A 244 -6.78 1.04 17.56
CA ILE A 244 -5.46 0.44 17.47
C ILE A 244 -5.58 -1.03 17.12
N VAL A 245 -4.82 -1.45 16.12
CA VAL A 245 -4.42 -2.84 15.93
C VAL A 245 -2.93 -2.92 16.27
N GLU A 246 -2.58 -3.81 17.18
CA GLU A 246 -1.22 -4.19 17.50
C GLU A 246 -1.14 -5.71 17.35
N VAL A 247 -0.29 -6.17 16.44
CA VAL A 247 -0.05 -7.58 16.18
C VAL A 247 1.42 -7.85 16.47
N ASP A 248 1.67 -8.69 17.46
CA ASP A 248 2.97 -9.31 17.75
C ASP A 248 2.94 -10.73 17.20
N LEU A 249 3.77 -10.99 16.19
CA LEU A 249 3.84 -12.27 15.48
C LEU A 249 4.60 -13.35 16.26
N VAL A 250 5.32 -12.98 17.32
CA VAL A 250 6.11 -13.89 18.15
C VAL A 250 5.39 -14.20 19.47
N ASN A 251 4.70 -13.23 20.04
CA ASN A 251 3.94 -13.39 21.28
C ASN A 251 2.52 -12.81 21.14
N SER A 252 1.58 -13.65 20.74
CA SER A 252 0.18 -13.27 20.52
C SER A 252 -0.53 -12.72 21.77
N GLY A 253 0.00 -12.95 22.99
CA GLY A 253 -0.52 -12.36 24.22
C GLY A 253 -0.33 -10.84 24.30
N ASN A 254 0.55 -10.27 23.47
CA ASN A 254 0.76 -8.83 23.37
C ASN A 254 -0.20 -8.16 22.38
N ASN A 255 -0.98 -8.93 21.62
CA ASN A 255 -1.87 -8.37 20.60
C ASN A 255 -2.94 -7.48 21.22
N ARG A 256 -3.21 -6.34 20.59
CA ARG A 256 -4.27 -5.42 21.00
C ARG A 256 -5.16 -5.08 19.82
N PHE A 257 -6.45 -5.09 20.08
CA PHE A 257 -7.45 -4.68 19.11
C PHE A 257 -8.54 -3.90 19.83
N SER A 258 -8.71 -2.62 19.48
CA SER A 258 -9.76 -1.79 20.08
C SER A 258 -10.13 -0.60 19.19
N GLY A 259 -11.35 -0.09 19.34
CA GLY A 259 -11.81 1.14 18.69
C GLY A 259 -12.13 1.03 17.20
N TRP A 260 -12.07 -0.17 16.61
CA TRP A 260 -12.32 -0.40 15.18
C TRP A 260 -13.81 -0.53 14.80
N SER A 261 -14.70 -0.11 15.68
CA SER A 261 -16.14 -0.01 15.38
C SER A 261 -16.42 1.40 14.85
N PRO A 262 -16.77 1.56 13.57
CA PRO A 262 -17.04 2.87 13.02
C PRO A 262 -18.35 3.46 13.56
N VAL A 263 -18.42 4.78 13.62
CA VAL A 263 -19.64 5.53 13.90
C VAL A 263 -20.25 5.96 12.58
N PHE A 264 -21.54 5.68 12.40
CA PHE A 264 -22.30 6.05 11.21
C PHE A 264 -23.20 7.23 11.49
N ASN A 265 -23.18 8.24 10.62
CA ASN A 265 -24.23 9.25 10.56
C ASN A 265 -24.93 9.16 9.21
N VAL A 266 -26.19 8.79 9.24
CA VAL A 266 -27.02 8.66 8.04
C VAL A 266 -27.57 10.03 7.66
N ILE A 267 -27.44 10.38 6.38
CA ILE A 267 -28.09 11.54 5.78
C ILE A 267 -29.52 11.12 5.43
N PRO A 268 -30.56 11.78 5.98
CA PRO A 268 -31.94 11.40 5.74
C PRO A 268 -32.28 11.33 4.25
N ILE A 269 -33.15 10.38 3.89
CA ILE A 269 -33.63 10.26 2.52
C ILE A 269 -34.54 11.44 2.21
N GLU A 270 -34.20 12.24 1.20
CA GLU A 270 -35.09 13.27 0.65
C GLU A 270 -35.64 12.79 -0.69
N VAL A 271 -36.97 12.74 -0.81
CA VAL A 271 -37.64 12.30 -2.03
C VAL A 271 -38.39 13.46 -2.65
N ASN A 272 -38.06 13.81 -3.88
CA ASN A 272 -38.83 14.74 -4.69
C ASN A 272 -39.57 13.94 -5.76
N ALA A 273 -40.86 13.71 -5.53
CA ALA A 273 -41.66 12.89 -6.44
C ALA A 273 -43.14 13.31 -6.44
N LYS A 274 -43.81 13.18 -7.60
CA LYS A 274 -45.27 13.27 -7.75
C LYS A 274 -45.83 11.89 -8.10
N VAL A 275 -46.15 11.08 -7.11
CA VAL A 275 -46.44 9.64 -7.33
C VAL A 275 -47.17 8.99 -6.15
N GLY A 276 -47.91 7.92 -6.45
CA GLY A 276 -48.42 6.96 -5.46
C GLY A 276 -47.65 5.64 -5.56
N GLY A 277 -47.09 5.16 -4.44
CA GLY A 277 -46.32 3.93 -4.33
C GLY A 277 -45.39 3.94 -3.12
N ASN A 278 -44.84 2.78 -2.75
CA ASN A 278 -43.82 2.65 -1.71
C ASN A 278 -42.48 2.22 -2.33
N ALA A 279 -41.38 2.79 -1.81
CA ALA A 279 -40.01 2.45 -2.18
C ALA A 279 -39.17 2.29 -0.91
N GLU A 280 -38.30 1.29 -0.89
CA GLU A 280 -37.33 1.08 0.19
C GLU A 280 -35.92 1.06 -0.40
N VAL A 281 -34.97 1.72 0.27
CA VAL A 281 -33.58 1.80 -0.16
C VAL A 281 -32.65 1.56 1.03
N PHE A 282 -31.57 0.82 0.80
CA PHE A 282 -30.53 0.60 1.80
C PHE A 282 -29.13 0.75 1.22
N VAL A 283 -28.19 1.06 2.11
CA VAL A 283 -26.75 1.17 1.84
C VAL A 283 -26.01 0.39 2.93
N GLN A 284 -25.09 -0.50 2.53
CA GLN A 284 -24.29 -1.32 3.44
C GLN A 284 -22.80 -1.23 3.09
N PRO A 285 -21.98 -0.56 3.93
CA PRO A 285 -20.53 -0.53 3.78
C PRO A 285 -19.86 -1.75 4.44
N ALA A 286 -18.78 -2.25 3.84
CA ALA A 286 -17.90 -3.29 4.36
C ALA A 286 -16.43 -2.90 4.16
N VAL A 287 -15.64 -2.93 5.24
CA VAL A 287 -14.20 -2.63 5.22
C VAL A 287 -13.42 -3.93 5.38
N MET A 288 -12.51 -4.21 4.46
CA MET A 288 -11.57 -5.34 4.52
C MET A 288 -10.13 -4.84 4.56
N LEU A 289 -9.33 -5.34 5.50
CA LEU A 289 -7.90 -5.03 5.61
C LEU A 289 -7.12 -6.33 5.42
N ALA A 290 -6.05 -6.27 4.61
CA ALA A 290 -5.14 -7.36 4.34
C ALA A 290 -3.70 -6.93 4.67
N ALA A 291 -2.95 -7.83 5.31
CA ALA A 291 -1.55 -7.65 5.61
C ALA A 291 -0.83 -8.98 5.39
N GLU A 292 0.26 -8.95 4.63
CA GLU A 292 1.15 -10.07 4.36
C GLU A 292 2.58 -9.65 4.71
N ALA A 293 3.33 -10.51 5.40
CA ALA A 293 4.72 -10.23 5.77
C ALA A 293 5.61 -11.45 5.51
N LEU A 294 6.75 -11.23 4.85
CA LEU A 294 7.73 -12.27 4.50
C LEU A 294 7.12 -13.43 3.68
N GLY A 295 6.15 -13.12 2.81
CA GLY A 295 5.45 -14.11 1.99
C GLY A 295 4.50 -15.03 2.77
N LYS A 296 3.97 -14.56 3.91
CA LYS A 296 3.03 -15.28 4.78
C LYS A 296 1.93 -14.38 5.33
#